data_AF-A0A8K0EM70-F1
#
_entry.id   AF-A0A8K0EM70-F1
#
_cell.length_a   1.000
_cell.length_b   1.000
_cell.length_c   1.000
_cell.angle_alpha   90.00
_cell.angle_beta   90.00
_cell.angle_gamma   90.00
#
_symmetry.space_group_name_H-M   'P 1'
#
loop_
_entity.id
_entity.type
_entity.pdbx_description
1 polymer ?
#
loop_
_entity_poly.entity_id
_entity_poly.type
_entity_poly.pdbx_seq_one_letter_code
_entity_poly.pdbx_strand_id
1 'polypeptide(L)'
;MQESQTDWTYLAHMSATKPNSLYVPGAGRKGSYDVHNGGKKKKCCKIRKKLLKVIVLVFNVTMVILLAYFAEKSAFPTSSSSMEQMGTPYSARSPGSEMNVGLHGSTSQPGNPEEGYSPSRELCQEGAGTSYRGTVSVTETGKTCQRWDSQTPHWHSRKPADYPSSGLEENYCRNPDGDSGVWCFTMDPSKRWERCDVPVCGSLERSPDWAIESTITPYPDSTGPDKVLDGYHYSIWNPKAGERPWYIIFDFGVPYNLSKIGVTNYGDTTHDISTFQFQTSEKRETETREANMSAESSSDPYNWEDVLTVTDVAAATCDTQVFGGFSATGRFWKLNITRTHGTSRWQPWLREVNFFGERAGPAAESLPK
;
A
#
# COMPACT_ATOMS: atom_id res chain seq x y z
N MET A 1 47.62 -36.36 6.51
CA MET A 1 46.18 -36.22 6.78
C MET A 1 45.90 -34.73 6.86
N GLN A 2 45.20 -34.18 5.88
CA GLN A 2 44.87 -32.76 5.80
C GLN A 2 43.35 -32.70 5.96
N GLU A 3 42.89 -32.22 7.11
CA GLU A 3 41.45 -32.12 7.44
C GLU A 3 40.78 -31.13 6.47
N SER A 4 39.68 -31.58 5.85
CA SER A 4 38.86 -30.73 4.99
C SER A 4 38.16 -29.68 5.85
N GLN A 5 38.56 -28.43 5.71
CA GLN A 5 37.91 -27.30 6.36
C GLN A 5 36.50 -27.14 5.78
N THR A 6 35.48 -27.45 6.58
CA THR A 6 34.08 -27.32 6.19
C THR A 6 33.79 -25.85 5.87
N ASP A 7 33.44 -25.58 4.61
CA ASP A 7 33.08 -24.25 4.15
C ASP A 7 31.68 -23.88 4.67
N TRP A 8 31.66 -23.10 5.76
CA TRP A 8 30.43 -22.59 6.36
C TRP A 8 29.65 -21.65 5.44
N THR A 9 30.28 -21.06 4.41
CA THR A 9 29.56 -20.24 3.43
C THR A 9 28.71 -21.11 2.51
N TYR A 10 29.20 -22.28 2.10
CA TYR A 10 28.46 -23.26 1.31
C TYR A 10 27.24 -23.84 2.07
N LEU A 11 27.38 -24.09 3.38
CA LEU A 11 26.27 -24.57 4.22
C LEU A 11 25.21 -23.48 4.49
N ALA A 12 25.62 -22.21 4.65
CA ALA A 12 24.71 -21.08 4.77
C ALA A 12 23.91 -20.82 3.47
N HIS A 13 24.51 -21.10 2.31
CA HIS A 13 23.80 -21.09 1.02
C HIS A 13 22.72 -22.17 0.93
N MET A 14 22.92 -23.35 1.54
CA MET A 14 21.95 -24.46 1.51
C MET A 14 20.79 -24.31 2.50
N SER A 15 20.97 -23.60 3.62
CA SER A 15 19.86 -23.22 4.51
C SER A 15 19.03 -22.06 3.99
N ALA A 16 19.60 -21.20 3.14
CA ALA A 16 18.89 -20.13 2.41
C ALA A 16 18.03 -20.64 1.23
N THR A 17 18.16 -21.92 0.86
CA THR A 17 17.41 -22.56 -0.24
C THR A 17 16.19 -23.37 0.22
N LYS A 18 15.76 -23.28 1.49
CA LYS A 18 14.43 -23.81 1.85
C LYS A 18 13.37 -22.79 1.43
N PRO A 19 12.65 -22.98 0.31
CA PRO A 19 11.47 -22.18 0.04
C PRO A 19 10.52 -22.33 1.22
N ASN A 20 9.95 -21.22 1.68
CA ASN A 20 8.84 -21.26 2.60
C ASN A 20 7.75 -22.12 1.96
N SER A 21 7.41 -23.26 2.55
CA SER A 21 6.44 -24.21 1.97
C SER A 21 5.02 -23.65 1.87
N LEU A 22 4.78 -22.46 2.46
CA LEU A 22 3.54 -21.72 2.40
C LEU A 22 3.54 -20.61 1.31
N TYR A 23 4.69 -20.31 0.70
CA TYR A 23 4.80 -19.37 -0.40
C TYR A 23 4.98 -20.14 -1.70
N VAL A 24 3.88 -20.34 -2.42
CA VAL A 24 3.91 -20.72 -3.83
C VAL A 24 3.93 -19.39 -4.59
N PRO A 25 5.04 -18.99 -5.25
CA PRO A 25 4.98 -17.92 -6.23
C PRO A 25 3.89 -18.30 -7.23
N GLY A 26 2.99 -17.39 -7.59
CA GLY A 26 1.95 -17.63 -8.60
C GLY A 26 2.55 -18.40 -9.77
N ALA A 27 2.18 -19.68 -9.89
CA ALA A 27 2.88 -20.62 -10.72
C ALA A 27 2.82 -20.18 -12.19
N GLY A 28 3.98 -20.13 -12.88
CA GLY A 28 4.01 -20.19 -14.34
C GLY A 28 4.35 -18.93 -15.14
N ARG A 29 5.00 -17.90 -14.59
CA ARG A 29 5.32 -16.68 -15.37
C ARG A 29 6.76 -16.63 -15.87
N LYS A 30 7.07 -17.43 -16.91
CA LYS A 30 8.17 -17.10 -17.84
C LYS A 30 7.64 -16.19 -18.94
N GLY A 31 7.39 -14.93 -18.61
CA GLY A 31 7.23 -13.87 -19.60
C GLY A 31 8.61 -13.38 -20.01
N SER A 32 9.07 -13.74 -21.21
CA SER A 32 10.24 -13.13 -21.84
C SER A 32 9.88 -11.67 -22.19
N TYR A 33 10.18 -10.74 -21.30
CA TYR A 33 10.10 -9.32 -21.60
C TYR A 33 11.48 -8.82 -22.02
N ASP A 34 11.63 -8.52 -23.30
CA ASP A 34 12.83 -7.90 -23.84
C ASP A 34 13.08 -6.55 -23.17
N VAL A 35 14.22 -6.48 -22.47
CA VAL A 35 14.73 -5.29 -21.79
C VAL A 35 15.32 -4.35 -22.84
N HIS A 36 14.47 -3.61 -23.54
CA HIS A 36 14.90 -2.47 -24.35
C HIS A 36 14.13 -1.20 -23.96
N ASN A 37 14.42 -0.67 -22.76
CA ASN A 37 14.64 0.77 -22.54
C ASN A 37 15.10 1.04 -21.09
N GLY A 38 16.31 0.59 -20.77
CA GLY A 38 16.97 0.86 -19.50
C GLY A 38 17.51 2.29 -19.43
N GLY A 39 16.64 3.28 -19.20
CA GLY A 39 17.13 4.64 -18.98
C GLY A 39 16.08 5.74 -19.10
N LYS A 40 15.10 5.78 -18.19
CA LYS A 40 14.38 7.02 -17.74
C LYS A 40 13.16 6.80 -16.82
N LYS A 41 12.83 5.57 -16.41
CA LYS A 41 11.62 5.30 -15.59
C LYS A 41 11.89 5.19 -14.08
N LYS A 42 12.56 6.17 -13.45
CA LYS A 42 12.95 6.11 -12.00
C LYS A 42 12.41 7.26 -11.14
N LYS A 43 11.25 7.86 -11.45
CA LYS A 43 10.84 9.12 -10.80
C LYS A 43 9.45 9.17 -10.16
N CYS A 44 8.70 8.07 -10.04
CA CYS A 44 7.35 8.15 -9.43
C CYS A 44 7.30 8.34 -7.90
N CYS A 45 8.41 8.25 -7.15
CA CYS A 45 8.34 8.41 -5.68
C CYS A 45 9.43 9.29 -5.01
N LYS A 46 10.42 9.80 -5.77
CA LYS A 46 11.53 10.58 -5.19
C LYS A 46 11.28 12.09 -5.07
N ILE A 47 10.38 12.66 -5.87
CA ILE A 47 10.21 14.12 -5.94
C ILE A 47 9.41 14.63 -4.74
N ARG A 48 8.32 13.97 -4.36
CA ARG A 48 7.50 14.35 -3.19
C ARG A 48 8.30 14.34 -1.88
N LYS A 49 9.17 13.35 -1.67
CA LYS A 49 10.04 13.28 -0.47
C LYS A 49 11.12 14.36 -0.45
N LYS A 50 11.71 14.70 -1.59
CA LYS A 50 12.68 15.81 -1.67
C LYS A 50 11.98 17.15 -1.41
N LEU A 51 10.80 17.36 -1.98
CA LEU A 51 10.01 18.58 -1.80
C LEU A 51 9.53 18.71 -0.34
N LEU A 52 9.02 17.64 0.28
CA LEU A 52 8.59 17.66 1.68
C LEU A 52 9.76 17.91 2.63
N LYS A 53 10.92 17.27 2.42
CA LYS A 53 12.14 17.53 3.21
C LYS A 53 12.62 18.98 3.05
N VAL A 54 12.54 19.55 1.84
CA VAL A 54 12.90 20.96 1.58
C VAL A 54 11.90 21.90 2.26
N ILE A 55 10.59 21.63 2.17
CA ILE A 55 9.55 22.45 2.82
C ILE A 55 9.73 22.43 4.35
N VAL A 56 9.94 21.26 4.94
CA VAL A 56 10.20 21.13 6.39
C VAL A 56 11.48 21.86 6.79
N LEU A 57 12.56 21.75 6.01
CA LEU A 57 13.80 22.47 6.27
C LEU A 57 13.60 23.99 6.19
N VAL A 58 12.93 24.48 5.15
CA VAL A 58 12.62 25.91 4.98
C VAL A 58 11.75 26.41 6.14
N PHE A 59 10.70 25.67 6.51
CA PHE A 59 9.83 26.03 7.63
C PHE A 59 10.61 26.16 8.95
N ASN A 60 11.46 25.16 9.28
CA ASN A 60 12.30 25.21 10.47
C ASN A 60 13.28 26.40 10.46
N VAL A 61 13.95 26.66 9.32
CA VAL A 61 14.87 27.81 9.19
C VAL A 61 14.12 29.12 9.35
N THR A 62 12.95 29.28 8.72
CA THR A 62 12.13 30.50 8.84
C THR A 62 11.63 30.73 10.27
N MET A 63 11.22 29.66 10.98
CA MET A 63 10.82 29.75 12.39
C MET A 63 11.97 30.21 13.29
N VAL A 64 13.18 29.66 13.10
CA VAL A 64 14.37 30.09 13.88
C VAL A 64 14.68 31.57 13.64
N ILE A 65 14.63 32.03 12.39
CA ILE A 65 14.88 33.44 12.04
C ILE A 65 13.83 34.35 12.68
N LEU A 66 12.55 33.98 12.62
CA LEU A 66 11.46 34.75 13.22
C LEU A 66 11.58 34.81 14.75
N LEU A 67 11.89 33.69 15.40
CA LEU A 67 12.10 33.64 16.85
C LEU A 67 13.27 34.53 17.30
N ALA A 68 14.38 34.54 16.55
CA ALA A 68 15.50 35.44 16.82
C ALA A 68 15.12 36.92 16.66
N TYR A 69 14.39 37.26 15.59
CA TYR A 69 13.90 38.62 15.33
C TYR A 69 12.99 39.14 16.46
N PHE A 70 12.06 38.31 16.95
CA PHE A 70 11.16 38.70 18.03
C PHE A 70 11.85 38.77 19.39
N ALA A 71 12.81 37.89 19.68
CA ALA A 71 13.62 37.97 20.89
C ALA A 71 14.38 39.31 20.98
N GLU A 72 14.94 39.77 19.87
CA GLU A 72 15.67 41.04 19.78
C GLU A 72 14.73 42.26 19.88
N LYS A 73 13.50 42.16 19.37
CA LYS A 73 12.49 43.24 19.42
C LYS A 73 11.74 43.34 20.76
N SER A 74 11.76 42.30 21.59
CA SER A 74 11.06 42.26 22.88
C SER A 74 11.88 42.79 24.07
N ALA A 75 13.09 43.32 23.85
CA ALA A 75 13.88 43.98 24.89
C ALA A 75 13.27 45.34 25.26
N PHE A 76 12.24 45.33 26.12
CA PHE A 76 11.75 46.51 26.81
C PHE A 76 12.71 46.90 27.95
N PRO A 77 12.90 48.20 28.23
CA PRO A 77 13.81 48.66 29.27
C PRO A 77 13.21 48.43 30.65
N THR A 78 13.97 47.77 31.53
CA THR A 78 13.66 47.65 32.95
C THR A 78 13.82 49.00 33.65
N SER A 79 12.73 49.58 34.14
CA SER A 79 12.76 50.61 35.18
C SER A 79 12.67 49.98 36.57
N SER A 80 13.51 50.49 37.45
CA SER A 80 13.68 50.10 38.85
C SER A 80 12.62 50.74 39.76
N SER A 81 12.19 50.02 40.80
CA SER A 81 11.97 50.59 42.14
C SER A 81 11.79 49.48 43.19
N SER A 82 12.54 49.62 44.27
CA SER A 82 12.59 48.89 45.54
C SER A 82 11.31 49.02 46.40
N MET A 83 11.01 48.03 47.27
CA MET A 83 11.18 48.14 48.74
C MET A 83 10.79 46.83 49.47
N GLU A 84 11.43 46.62 50.62
CA GLU A 84 11.40 45.45 51.50
C GLU A 84 10.19 45.34 52.46
N GLN A 85 10.00 44.10 52.96
CA GLN A 85 9.73 43.67 54.36
C GLN A 85 8.30 43.49 54.95
N MET A 86 8.10 42.25 55.40
CA MET A 86 7.45 41.70 56.62
C MET A 86 6.03 42.10 57.04
N GLY A 87 5.19 41.06 57.25
CA GLY A 87 4.03 41.11 58.14
C GLY A 87 3.03 39.95 57.98
N THR A 88 3.10 38.95 58.85
CA THR A 88 1.96 38.11 59.29
C THR A 88 1.17 38.87 60.38
N PRO A 89 -0.13 38.64 60.71
CA PRO A 89 -0.70 37.31 60.96
C PRO A 89 -2.26 37.09 60.84
N TYR A 90 -2.68 35.84 61.11
CA TYR A 90 -3.97 35.31 61.65
C TYR A 90 -5.33 35.39 60.88
N SER A 91 -5.93 34.18 60.71
CA SER A 91 -7.35 33.73 60.87
C SER A 91 -8.53 34.52 60.23
N ALA A 92 -9.59 33.95 59.64
CA ALA A 92 -10.16 32.60 59.67
C ALA A 92 -11.29 32.42 58.60
N ARG A 93 -11.60 31.14 58.32
CA ARG A 93 -12.94 30.51 58.08
C ARG A 93 -13.44 30.23 56.64
N SER A 94 -13.58 28.91 56.40
CA SER A 94 -14.18 28.06 55.33
C SER A 94 -15.72 28.21 55.18
N PRO A 95 -16.51 27.38 54.41
CA PRO A 95 -16.26 26.10 53.68
C PRO A 95 -16.85 26.06 52.23
N GLY A 96 -16.80 25.02 51.39
CA GLY A 96 -16.26 23.66 51.39
C GLY A 96 -16.77 22.95 50.10
N SER A 97 -16.03 21.95 49.58
CA SER A 97 -16.58 20.74 48.92
C SER A 97 -15.43 19.79 48.55
N GLU A 98 -15.57 18.56 49.01
CA GLU A 98 -14.61 17.46 48.96
C GLU A 98 -14.69 16.71 47.63
N MET A 99 -13.55 16.17 47.15
CA MET A 99 -13.53 14.93 46.37
C MET A 99 -12.35 14.06 46.80
N ASN A 100 -12.69 12.81 47.12
CA ASN A 100 -11.86 11.78 47.73
C ASN A 100 -10.73 11.27 46.83
N VAL A 101 -9.58 10.99 47.46
CA VAL A 101 -8.51 10.14 46.95
C VAL A 101 -8.75 8.72 47.44
N GLY A 102 -8.97 7.78 46.51
CA GLY A 102 -8.98 6.35 46.77
C GLY A 102 -7.74 5.69 46.18
N LEU A 103 -6.76 5.39 47.03
CA LEU A 103 -5.70 4.42 46.74
C LEU A 103 -6.29 3.02 46.90
N HIS A 104 -6.29 2.23 45.83
CA HIS A 104 -6.30 0.78 45.92
C HIS A 104 -5.06 0.24 45.22
N GLY A 105 -4.14 -0.28 46.03
CA GLY A 105 -3.12 -1.20 45.57
C GLY A 105 -3.76 -2.51 45.12
N SER A 106 -3.20 -3.10 44.07
CA SER A 106 -3.45 -4.49 43.71
C SER A 106 -2.16 -5.09 43.15
N THR A 107 -1.54 -5.84 44.05
CA THR A 107 -0.69 -7.01 43.89
C THR A 107 -0.41 -7.47 42.45
N SER A 108 0.87 -7.52 42.09
CA SER A 108 1.39 -8.22 40.92
C SER A 108 1.40 -9.73 41.14
N GLN A 109 0.70 -10.47 40.30
CA GLN A 109 1.00 -11.87 40.00
C GLN A 109 1.47 -11.99 38.54
N PRO A 110 2.35 -12.97 38.22
CA PRO A 110 3.04 -13.03 36.94
C PRO A 110 2.09 -13.48 35.82
N GLY A 111 1.81 -12.57 34.89
CA GLY A 111 1.02 -12.84 33.69
C GLY A 111 1.82 -13.63 32.66
N ASN A 112 1.16 -14.65 32.12
CA ASN A 112 1.57 -15.53 31.03
C ASN A 112 1.96 -14.73 29.76
N PRO A 113 3.09 -14.97 29.09
CA PRO A 113 3.47 -14.24 27.87
C PRO A 113 2.75 -14.84 26.65
N GLU A 114 1.46 -14.57 26.52
CA GLU A 114 0.69 -14.87 25.30
C GLU A 114 -0.25 -13.70 24.96
N GLU A 115 0.33 -12.51 24.82
CA GLU A 115 -0.33 -11.39 24.14
C GLU A 115 -0.01 -11.43 22.63
N GLY A 116 -0.97 -11.94 21.85
CA GLY A 116 -1.38 -11.30 20.61
C GLY A 116 -0.49 -11.37 19.37
N TYR A 117 0.30 -12.42 19.16
CA TYR A 117 0.89 -12.67 17.83
C TYR A 117 -0.22 -13.11 16.87
N SER A 118 -0.70 -12.19 16.04
CA SER A 118 -1.55 -12.52 14.89
C SER A 118 -0.65 -12.94 13.73
N PRO A 119 -0.65 -14.22 13.30
CA PRO A 119 0.17 -14.71 12.20
C PRO A 119 -0.09 -13.96 10.87
N SER A 120 -1.23 -13.25 10.78
CA SER A 120 -1.62 -12.48 9.59
C SER A 120 -0.84 -11.19 9.37
N ARG A 121 -0.29 -10.53 10.42
CA ARG A 121 0.44 -9.25 10.26
C ARG A 121 1.83 -9.42 9.66
N GLU A 122 2.38 -10.63 9.69
CA GLU A 122 3.67 -10.95 9.09
C GLU A 122 3.57 -11.44 7.64
N LEU A 123 2.37 -11.48 7.06
CA LEU A 123 2.15 -11.98 5.69
C LEU A 123 1.81 -10.88 4.68
N CYS A 124 1.54 -9.66 5.16
CA CYS A 124 1.03 -8.56 4.32
C CYS A 124 1.64 -7.21 4.71
N GLN A 125 1.63 -6.26 3.78
CA GLN A 125 2.12 -4.90 4.00
C GLN A 125 0.97 -3.90 4.21
N GLU A 126 1.16 -2.96 5.13
CA GLU A 126 0.27 -1.82 5.35
C GLU A 126 0.87 -0.56 4.72
N GLY A 127 0.05 0.19 3.97
CA GLY A 127 0.49 1.40 3.26
C GLY A 127 1.72 1.13 2.38
N ALA A 128 2.81 1.86 2.61
CA ALA A 128 4.09 1.69 1.92
C ALA A 128 4.90 0.45 2.39
N GLY A 129 4.46 -0.27 3.43
CA GLY A 129 5.16 -1.45 3.94
C GLY A 129 6.41 -1.16 4.78
N THR A 130 6.56 0.06 5.32
CA THR A 130 7.68 0.41 6.23
C THR A 130 7.65 -0.38 7.54
N SER A 131 6.45 -0.75 8.00
CA SER A 131 6.20 -1.58 9.18
C SER A 131 6.27 -3.09 8.91
N TYR A 132 6.41 -3.52 7.65
CA TYR A 132 6.38 -4.94 7.31
C TYR A 132 7.55 -5.70 7.95
N ARG A 133 7.25 -6.80 8.63
CA ARG A 133 8.24 -7.66 9.30
C ARG A 133 8.16 -9.14 8.89
N GLY A 134 7.41 -9.45 7.83
CA GLY A 134 7.32 -10.80 7.29
C GLY A 134 8.62 -11.37 6.73
N THR A 135 8.57 -12.61 6.26
CA THR A 135 9.76 -13.39 5.87
C THR A 135 9.91 -13.61 4.37
N VAL A 136 9.10 -12.94 3.54
CA VAL A 136 9.25 -12.98 2.07
C VAL A 136 10.67 -12.54 1.71
N SER A 137 11.40 -13.37 0.96
CA SER A 137 12.81 -13.21 0.60
C SER A 137 13.07 -13.34 -0.90
N VAL A 138 12.01 -13.17 -1.70
CA VAL A 138 12.04 -13.20 -3.15
C VAL A 138 11.31 -11.99 -3.73
N THR A 139 11.80 -11.50 -4.86
CA THR A 139 11.19 -10.38 -5.57
C THR A 139 9.95 -10.83 -6.36
N GLU A 140 9.17 -9.88 -6.86
CA GLU A 140 8.00 -10.15 -7.72
C GLU A 140 8.34 -10.95 -9.00
N THR A 141 9.59 -10.89 -9.47
CA THR A 141 10.06 -11.69 -10.62
C THR A 141 10.76 -12.98 -10.20
N GLY A 142 10.69 -13.33 -8.91
CA GLY A 142 11.25 -14.56 -8.36
C GLY A 142 12.77 -14.52 -8.10
N LYS A 143 13.41 -13.34 -8.10
CA LYS A 143 14.83 -13.24 -7.77
C LYS A 143 15.02 -13.37 -6.27
N THR A 144 15.99 -14.17 -5.84
CA THR A 144 16.38 -14.26 -4.43
C THR A 144 16.89 -12.91 -3.95
N CYS A 145 16.43 -12.49 -2.77
CA CYS A 145 16.92 -11.29 -2.14
C CYS A 145 18.34 -11.50 -1.57
N GLN A 146 19.18 -10.48 -1.73
CA GLN A 146 20.46 -10.34 -1.05
C GLN A 146 20.22 -9.97 0.42
N ARG A 147 20.99 -10.56 1.33
CA ARG A 147 20.96 -10.17 2.74
C ARG A 147 21.32 -8.70 2.94
N TRP A 148 20.64 -8.03 3.87
CA TRP A 148 20.86 -6.60 4.13
C TRP A 148 22.23 -6.27 4.75
N ASP A 149 22.89 -7.24 5.38
CA ASP A 149 24.26 -7.08 5.87
C ASP A 149 25.32 -7.45 4.81
N SER A 150 24.94 -8.20 3.77
CA SER A 150 25.80 -8.56 2.65
C SER A 150 26.08 -7.36 1.75
N GLN A 151 27.25 -7.38 1.12
CA GLN A 151 27.72 -6.34 0.21
C GLN A 151 28.01 -6.88 -1.19
N THR A 152 27.57 -8.10 -1.47
CA THR A 152 27.72 -8.79 -2.74
C THR A 152 26.40 -9.51 -3.07
N PRO A 153 25.93 -9.48 -4.33
CA PRO A 153 26.55 -8.82 -5.49
C PRO A 153 26.47 -7.29 -5.48
N HIS A 154 25.56 -6.70 -4.71
CA HIS A 154 25.35 -5.24 -4.71
C HIS A 154 25.88 -4.61 -3.43
N TRP A 155 26.96 -3.84 -3.55
CA TRP A 155 27.40 -2.93 -2.48
C TRP A 155 26.31 -1.89 -2.18
N HIS A 156 25.97 -1.63 -0.91
CA HIS A 156 24.99 -0.62 -0.53
C HIS A 156 25.17 -0.04 0.89
N SER A 157 24.61 1.15 1.10
CA SER A 157 24.64 1.86 2.38
C SER A 157 23.49 1.55 3.33
N ARG A 158 22.52 0.71 2.93
CA ARG A 158 21.38 0.31 3.79
C ARG A 158 21.75 -0.87 4.67
N LYS A 159 22.63 -0.65 5.64
CA LYS A 159 23.05 -1.70 6.58
C LYS A 159 22.11 -1.69 7.79
N PRO A 160 21.94 -2.82 8.49
CA PRO A 160 21.10 -2.88 9.69
C PRO A 160 21.50 -1.87 10.76
N ALA A 161 22.81 -1.66 10.94
CA ALA A 161 23.34 -0.68 11.89
C ALA A 161 22.93 0.77 11.57
N ASP A 162 22.77 1.12 10.29
CA ASP A 162 22.40 2.47 9.84
C ASP A 162 20.87 2.69 9.85
N TYR A 163 20.09 1.60 9.89
CA TYR A 163 18.62 1.61 9.84
C TYR A 163 18.02 0.68 10.92
N PRO A 164 18.28 0.93 12.21
CA PRO A 164 17.95 -0.02 13.29
C PRO A 164 16.44 -0.25 13.46
N SER A 165 15.61 0.73 13.11
CA SER A 165 14.15 0.61 13.20
C SER A 165 13.50 -0.05 11.99
N SER A 166 14.26 -0.36 10.94
CA SER A 166 13.71 -0.90 9.68
C SER A 166 13.64 -2.43 9.63
N GLY A 167 14.10 -3.12 10.68
CA GLY A 167 14.09 -4.59 10.76
C GLY A 167 14.83 -5.25 9.61
N LEU A 168 15.99 -4.71 9.21
CA LEU A 168 16.80 -5.21 8.09
C LEU A 168 17.49 -6.54 8.44
N GLU A 169 16.70 -7.56 8.70
CA GLU A 169 17.12 -8.89 9.10
C GLU A 169 17.19 -9.82 7.89
N GLU A 170 18.19 -10.71 7.89
CA GLU A 170 18.42 -11.69 6.83
C GLU A 170 18.33 -11.06 5.43
N ASN A 171 17.64 -11.73 4.51
CA ASN A 171 17.33 -11.26 3.16
C ASN A 171 15.82 -11.00 2.98
N TYR A 172 15.11 -10.66 4.04
CA TYR A 172 13.67 -10.41 3.95
C TYR A 172 13.37 -9.07 3.28
N CYS A 173 12.29 -8.99 2.53
CA CYS A 173 11.85 -7.75 1.89
C CYS A 173 11.50 -6.69 2.94
N ARG A 174 12.02 -5.47 2.78
CA ARG A 174 11.84 -4.36 3.72
C ARG A 174 11.71 -3.05 2.97
N ASN A 175 11.31 -2.00 3.69
CA ASN A 175 11.22 -0.67 3.12
C ASN A 175 11.86 0.39 4.03
N PRO A 176 13.21 0.44 4.13
CA PRO A 176 13.91 1.37 5.01
C PRO A 176 13.86 2.83 4.53
N ASP A 177 13.46 3.10 3.28
CA ASP A 177 13.43 4.43 2.69
C ASP A 177 12.02 4.92 2.33
N GLY A 178 11.00 4.15 2.72
CA GLY A 178 9.58 4.45 2.57
C GLY A 178 9.10 4.49 1.12
N ASP A 179 9.75 3.79 0.19
CA ASP A 179 9.29 3.64 -1.21
C ASP A 179 7.86 3.08 -1.28
N SER A 180 7.25 2.97 -2.45
CA SER A 180 5.84 2.57 -2.59
C SER A 180 5.54 1.07 -2.37
N GLY A 181 6.33 0.41 -1.52
CA GLY A 181 6.20 -1.00 -1.17
C GLY A 181 7.50 -1.59 -0.65
N VAL A 182 7.43 -2.80 -0.11
CA VAL A 182 8.63 -3.54 0.31
C VAL A 182 9.46 -4.01 -0.88
N TRP A 183 10.77 -4.01 -0.70
CA TRP A 183 11.73 -4.33 -1.74
C TRP A 183 12.98 -4.96 -1.13
N CYS A 184 13.87 -5.48 -1.98
CA CYS A 184 15.18 -5.95 -1.55
C CYS A 184 16.23 -5.71 -2.63
N PHE A 185 17.51 -5.69 -2.24
CA PHE A 185 18.59 -5.94 -3.19
C PHE A 185 18.49 -7.39 -3.67
N THR A 186 18.85 -7.68 -4.92
CA THR A 186 18.71 -9.04 -5.45
C THR A 186 20.06 -9.75 -5.54
N MET A 187 20.06 -11.08 -5.57
CA MET A 187 21.26 -11.88 -5.85
C MET A 187 21.65 -11.89 -7.33
N ASP A 188 20.85 -11.29 -8.22
CA ASP A 188 21.15 -11.16 -9.64
C ASP A 188 22.06 -9.92 -9.88
N PRO A 189 23.28 -10.10 -10.41
CA PRO A 189 24.19 -8.98 -10.71
C PRO A 189 23.62 -7.95 -11.71
N SER A 190 22.68 -8.36 -12.56
CA SER A 190 22.06 -7.49 -13.56
C SER A 190 20.90 -6.64 -13.02
N LYS A 191 20.29 -7.05 -11.89
CA LYS A 191 19.16 -6.36 -11.26
C LYS A 191 19.50 -5.99 -9.82
N ARG A 192 19.97 -4.76 -9.63
CA ARG A 192 20.41 -4.28 -8.30
C ARG A 192 19.38 -4.44 -7.18
N TRP A 193 18.14 -4.07 -7.44
CA TRP A 193 17.04 -4.16 -6.48
C TRP A 193 15.72 -4.29 -7.23
N GLU A 194 14.70 -4.80 -6.56
CA GLU A 194 13.36 -4.94 -7.09
C GLU A 194 12.35 -5.00 -5.93
N ARG A 195 11.08 -4.63 -6.20
CA ARG A 195 10.02 -4.83 -5.19
C ARG A 195 9.72 -6.30 -5.00
N CYS A 196 9.18 -6.60 -3.84
CA CYS A 196 8.68 -7.93 -3.53
C CYS A 196 7.17 -7.96 -3.65
N ASP A 197 6.68 -9.13 -4.05
CA ASP A 197 5.25 -9.35 -4.18
C ASP A 197 4.64 -9.70 -2.81
N VAL A 198 4.39 -8.68 -2.00
CA VAL A 198 3.74 -8.81 -0.69
C VAL A 198 2.33 -8.26 -0.77
N PRO A 199 1.28 -9.03 -0.42
CA PRO A 199 -0.10 -8.56 -0.52
C PRO A 199 -0.37 -7.41 0.45
N VAL A 200 -1.35 -6.56 0.13
CA VAL A 200 -1.82 -5.51 1.03
C VAL A 200 -2.67 -6.15 2.14
N CYS A 201 -2.50 -5.71 3.38
CA CYS A 201 -3.24 -6.31 4.49
C CYS A 201 -4.76 -6.17 4.34
N GLY A 202 -5.46 -7.31 4.46
CA GLY A 202 -6.91 -7.40 4.30
C GLY A 202 -7.41 -7.35 2.86
N SER A 203 -6.52 -7.29 1.86
CA SER A 203 -6.93 -7.46 0.47
C SER A 203 -7.13 -8.93 0.12
N LEU A 204 -8.07 -9.21 -0.78
CA LEU A 204 -8.23 -10.50 -1.42
C LEU A 204 -6.97 -10.89 -2.20
N GLU A 205 -6.74 -12.18 -2.34
CA GLU A 205 -5.74 -12.72 -3.28
C GLU A 205 -6.07 -12.26 -4.69
N ARG A 206 -5.06 -11.79 -5.44
CA ARG A 206 -5.26 -11.27 -6.79
C ARG A 206 -5.31 -12.43 -7.78
N SER A 207 -6.23 -12.33 -8.75
CA SER A 207 -6.26 -13.18 -9.92
C SER A 207 -6.34 -12.31 -11.18
N PRO A 208 -5.34 -12.32 -12.07
CA PRO A 208 -5.39 -11.61 -13.35
C PRO A 208 -6.62 -11.97 -14.19
N ASP A 209 -7.07 -13.22 -14.09
CA ASP A 209 -8.22 -13.75 -14.82
C ASP A 209 -9.55 -13.12 -14.38
N TRP A 210 -9.60 -12.49 -13.20
CA TRP A 210 -10.79 -11.73 -12.81
C TRP A 210 -11.01 -10.52 -13.69
N ALA A 211 -9.98 -9.92 -14.30
CA ALA A 211 -10.13 -8.74 -15.13
C ALA A 211 -10.53 -9.13 -16.56
N ILE A 212 -11.84 -9.26 -16.80
CA ILE A 212 -12.39 -9.87 -18.01
C ILE A 212 -12.60 -8.90 -19.18
N GLU A 213 -12.75 -7.61 -18.91
CA GLU A 213 -13.03 -6.61 -19.94
C GLU A 213 -12.55 -5.23 -19.51
N SER A 214 -12.16 -4.40 -20.47
CA SER A 214 -11.90 -2.98 -20.24
C SER A 214 -12.10 -2.17 -21.50
N THR A 215 -12.00 -0.85 -21.36
CA THR A 215 -11.72 0.01 -22.51
C THR A 215 -10.53 -0.52 -23.31
N ILE A 216 -10.62 -0.44 -24.64
CA ILE A 216 -9.63 -0.95 -25.57
C ILE A 216 -8.24 -0.41 -25.24
N THR A 217 -7.24 -1.28 -25.24
CA THR A 217 -5.83 -0.91 -25.03
C THR A 217 -5.04 -1.07 -26.33
N PRO A 218 -4.00 -0.26 -26.59
CA PRO A 218 -3.20 -0.36 -27.81
C PRO A 218 -2.38 -1.66 -27.90
N TYR A 219 -2.03 -2.24 -26.76
CA TYR A 219 -1.18 -3.44 -26.67
C TYR A 219 -1.76 -4.41 -25.63
N PRO A 220 -2.85 -5.15 -25.96
CA PRO A 220 -3.60 -5.97 -25.00
C PRO A 220 -2.72 -6.89 -24.12
N ASP A 221 -1.72 -7.54 -24.70
CA ASP A 221 -0.85 -8.48 -23.97
C ASP A 221 0.04 -7.82 -22.90
N SER A 222 0.33 -6.53 -23.07
CA SER A 222 1.29 -5.78 -22.22
C SER A 222 0.65 -4.67 -21.39
N THR A 223 -0.52 -4.18 -21.81
CA THR A 223 -1.25 -3.08 -21.16
C THR A 223 -2.73 -3.39 -20.93
N GLY A 224 -3.12 -4.65 -21.02
CA GLY A 224 -4.47 -5.15 -20.78
C GLY A 224 -4.94 -4.95 -19.33
N PRO A 225 -6.22 -5.23 -19.05
CA PRO A 225 -6.79 -5.03 -17.72
C PRO A 225 -6.23 -5.99 -16.67
N ASP A 226 -5.76 -7.17 -17.10
CA ASP A 226 -5.09 -8.17 -16.27
C ASP A 226 -3.89 -7.59 -15.48
N LYS A 227 -3.24 -6.55 -16.03
CA LYS A 227 -2.08 -5.90 -15.42
C LYS A 227 -2.38 -5.27 -14.06
N VAL A 228 -3.62 -4.91 -13.77
CA VAL A 228 -3.96 -4.33 -12.45
C VAL A 228 -4.05 -5.38 -11.34
N LEU A 229 -4.02 -6.67 -11.68
CA LEU A 229 -4.11 -7.80 -10.76
C LEU A 229 -2.93 -8.79 -10.92
N ASP A 230 -1.91 -8.46 -11.70
CA ASP A 230 -0.76 -9.34 -11.90
C ASP A 230 0.24 -9.29 -10.73
N GLY A 231 0.21 -8.25 -9.89
CA GLY A 231 1.18 -8.06 -8.82
C GLY A 231 2.59 -7.74 -9.29
N TYR A 232 2.76 -7.44 -10.58
CA TYR A 232 3.99 -6.96 -11.16
C TYR A 232 3.93 -5.45 -11.31
N HIS A 233 4.58 -4.76 -10.40
CA HIS A 233 4.30 -3.34 -10.21
C HIS A 233 4.79 -2.42 -11.35
N TYR A 234 5.55 -2.95 -12.31
CA TYR A 234 6.02 -2.21 -13.47
C TYR A 234 5.05 -2.29 -14.66
N SER A 235 4.13 -3.26 -14.69
CA SER A 235 3.05 -3.28 -15.66
C SER A 235 2.03 -2.19 -15.32
N ILE A 236 1.21 -1.84 -16.31
CA ILE A 236 0.10 -0.90 -16.17
C ILE A 236 -1.02 -1.32 -17.10
N TRP A 237 -2.25 -1.09 -16.66
CA TRP A 237 -3.34 -0.89 -17.59
C TRP A 237 -3.26 0.51 -18.19
N ASN A 238 -3.30 0.59 -19.52
CA ASN A 238 -3.19 1.83 -20.29
C ASN A 238 -4.16 1.75 -21.49
N PRO A 239 -5.39 2.25 -21.36
CA PRO A 239 -6.34 2.26 -22.45
C PRO A 239 -5.92 3.25 -23.53
N LYS A 240 -6.43 3.07 -24.75
CA LYS A 240 -6.05 3.90 -25.89
C LYS A 240 -6.47 5.36 -25.67
N ALA A 241 -5.58 6.29 -26.01
CA ALA A 241 -5.83 7.71 -25.86
C ALA A 241 -7.07 8.15 -26.65
N GLY A 242 -7.91 8.99 -26.03
CA GLY A 242 -9.15 9.48 -26.63
C GLY A 242 -10.36 8.54 -26.52
N GLU A 243 -10.16 7.26 -26.17
CA GLU A 243 -11.27 6.33 -25.95
C GLU A 243 -12.00 6.67 -24.64
N ARG A 244 -13.33 6.62 -24.65
CA ARG A 244 -14.19 6.79 -23.49
C ARG A 244 -15.44 5.92 -23.63
N PRO A 245 -16.07 5.49 -22.53
CA PRO A 245 -15.64 5.65 -21.13
C PRO A 245 -14.38 4.85 -20.79
N TRP A 246 -13.70 5.17 -19.68
CA TRP A 246 -12.60 4.38 -19.14
C TRP A 246 -13.12 3.45 -18.06
N TYR A 247 -13.00 2.14 -18.28
CA TYR A 247 -13.46 1.16 -17.29
C TYR A 247 -12.64 -0.12 -17.33
N ILE A 248 -12.70 -0.85 -16.21
CA ILE A 248 -12.32 -2.27 -16.11
C ILE A 248 -13.49 -3.00 -15.45
N ILE A 249 -13.91 -4.13 -16.02
CA ILE A 249 -14.90 -5.05 -15.47
C ILE A 249 -14.17 -6.28 -14.95
N PHE A 250 -14.59 -6.71 -13.77
CA PHE A 250 -14.09 -7.88 -13.09
C PHE A 250 -15.19 -8.92 -12.90
N ASP A 251 -14.90 -10.19 -13.17
CA ASP A 251 -15.74 -11.35 -12.80
C ASP A 251 -14.99 -12.20 -11.80
N PHE A 252 -15.49 -12.26 -10.57
CA PHE A 252 -14.85 -13.00 -9.48
C PHE A 252 -15.20 -14.50 -9.53
N GLY A 253 -16.03 -14.92 -10.49
CA GLY A 253 -16.55 -16.28 -10.69
C GLY A 253 -17.66 -16.67 -9.70
N VAL A 254 -17.68 -16.06 -8.52
CA VAL A 254 -18.70 -16.20 -7.47
C VAL A 254 -18.94 -14.86 -6.79
N PRO A 255 -20.05 -14.67 -6.05
CA PRO A 255 -20.29 -13.43 -5.33
C PRO A 255 -19.29 -13.20 -4.17
N TYR A 256 -18.87 -11.95 -3.98
CA TYR A 256 -18.07 -11.48 -2.86
C TYR A 256 -18.75 -10.31 -2.17
N ASN A 257 -18.56 -10.22 -0.85
CA ASN A 257 -18.95 -9.09 -0.03
C ASN A 257 -17.76 -8.13 0.07
N LEU A 258 -17.74 -7.07 -0.74
CA LEU A 258 -16.67 -6.07 -0.71
C LEU A 258 -17.03 -4.88 0.17
N SER A 259 -16.00 -4.29 0.77
CA SER A 259 -16.12 -3.12 1.65
C SER A 259 -15.12 -1.99 1.37
N LYS A 260 -14.03 -2.31 0.64
CA LYS A 260 -13.04 -1.31 0.20
C LYS A 260 -12.47 -1.70 -1.16
N ILE A 261 -11.92 -0.69 -1.85
CA ILE A 261 -11.11 -0.81 -3.05
C ILE A 261 -9.81 -0.01 -2.87
N GLY A 262 -8.70 -0.62 -3.24
CA GLY A 262 -7.38 0.00 -3.31
C GLY A 262 -7.03 0.31 -4.76
N VAL A 263 -6.49 1.50 -5.01
CA VAL A 263 -6.07 1.96 -6.34
C VAL A 263 -4.64 2.46 -6.25
N THR A 264 -3.76 1.93 -7.11
CA THR A 264 -2.35 2.36 -7.21
C THR A 264 -2.12 3.02 -8.57
N ASN A 265 -2.03 4.35 -8.59
CA ASN A 265 -1.74 5.13 -9.79
C ASN A 265 -0.31 4.91 -10.31
N TYR A 266 -0.06 5.30 -11.57
CA TYR A 266 1.29 5.32 -12.13
C TYR A 266 2.23 6.21 -11.32
N GLY A 267 1.76 7.37 -10.87
CA GLY A 267 2.43 8.32 -9.99
C GLY A 267 2.89 9.61 -10.67
N ASP A 268 2.23 10.00 -11.76
CA ASP A 268 2.41 11.33 -12.38
C ASP A 268 1.23 12.26 -12.04
N THR A 269 1.03 13.37 -12.76
CA THR A 269 -0.09 14.28 -12.48
C THR A 269 -1.10 14.35 -13.61
N THR A 270 -0.90 13.62 -14.71
CA THR A 270 -1.72 13.75 -15.92
C THR A 270 -2.51 12.50 -16.22
N HIS A 271 -1.95 11.32 -15.93
CA HIS A 271 -2.59 10.02 -16.14
C HIS A 271 -3.12 9.43 -14.83
N ASP A 272 -2.72 9.98 -13.68
CA ASP A 272 -3.23 9.55 -12.38
C ASP A 272 -4.76 9.77 -12.31
N ILE A 273 -5.49 8.76 -11.86
CA ILE A 273 -6.93 8.83 -11.64
C ILE A 273 -7.23 9.90 -10.57
N SER A 274 -8.26 10.71 -10.80
CA SER A 274 -8.77 11.69 -9.82
C SER A 274 -10.18 11.35 -9.34
N THR A 275 -11.01 10.79 -10.22
CA THR A 275 -12.41 10.44 -9.91
C THR A 275 -12.78 9.11 -10.54
N PHE A 276 -13.45 8.25 -9.76
CA PHE A 276 -14.03 7.00 -10.25
C PHE A 276 -15.34 6.67 -9.53
N GLN A 277 -16.16 5.87 -10.17
CA GLN A 277 -17.29 5.16 -9.58
C GLN A 277 -16.93 3.67 -9.53
N PHE A 278 -17.26 3.02 -8.41
CA PHE A 278 -17.16 1.59 -8.27
C PHE A 278 -18.57 1.01 -8.20
N GLN A 279 -18.83 0.02 -9.04
CA GLN A 279 -20.16 -0.51 -9.28
C GLN A 279 -20.15 -2.03 -9.13
N THR A 280 -21.30 -2.61 -8.81
CA THR A 280 -21.49 -4.05 -8.69
C THR A 280 -22.67 -4.53 -9.54
N SER A 281 -22.67 -5.81 -9.90
CA SER A 281 -23.82 -6.52 -10.46
C SER A 281 -23.78 -7.99 -10.03
N GLU A 282 -24.94 -8.57 -9.71
CA GLU A 282 -25.04 -10.00 -9.42
C GLU A 282 -25.09 -10.86 -10.69
N LYS A 283 -25.68 -10.36 -11.78
CA LYS A 283 -25.99 -11.15 -12.97
C LYS A 283 -25.46 -10.50 -14.24
N ARG A 284 -25.15 -11.35 -15.22
CA ARG A 284 -25.06 -10.98 -16.63
C ARG A 284 -26.40 -11.34 -17.28
N GLU A 285 -27.07 -10.39 -17.92
CA GLU A 285 -28.43 -10.53 -18.49
C GLU A 285 -28.58 -11.77 -19.39
N THR A 286 -27.52 -12.19 -20.08
CA THR A 286 -27.50 -13.39 -20.93
C THR A 286 -27.67 -14.70 -20.17
N GLU A 287 -27.42 -14.75 -18.86
CA GLU A 287 -27.66 -15.94 -18.01
C GLU A 287 -29.15 -16.08 -17.62
N THR A 288 -30.01 -15.12 -17.99
CA THR A 288 -31.41 -15.04 -17.50
C THR A 288 -32.47 -15.23 -18.59
N ARG A 289 -32.10 -15.40 -19.88
CA ARG A 289 -33.08 -15.54 -20.98
C ARG A 289 -32.69 -16.60 -22.01
N GLU A 290 -33.22 -17.81 -21.85
CA GLU A 290 -33.75 -18.53 -23.01
C GLU A 290 -35.02 -17.81 -23.48
N ALA A 291 -34.93 -16.83 -24.39
CA ALA A 291 -36.05 -16.40 -25.23
C ALA A 291 -35.66 -15.26 -26.19
N ASN A 292 -35.80 -15.58 -27.47
CA ASN A 292 -36.24 -14.71 -28.55
C ASN A 292 -35.26 -13.70 -29.15
N MET A 293 -34.88 -14.06 -30.38
CA MET A 293 -34.39 -13.24 -31.47
C MET A 293 -35.00 -11.82 -31.53
N SER A 294 -34.16 -10.92 -32.03
CA SER A 294 -34.37 -9.51 -32.43
C SER A 294 -34.24 -8.45 -31.32
N ALA A 295 -33.02 -7.92 -31.18
CA ALA A 295 -32.80 -6.49 -30.95
C ALA A 295 -31.35 -6.12 -31.31
N GLU A 296 -31.19 -5.35 -32.38
CA GLU A 296 -30.09 -4.41 -32.51
C GLU A 296 -30.16 -3.44 -31.32
N SER A 297 -29.29 -3.58 -30.33
CA SER A 297 -28.65 -2.43 -29.66
C SER A 297 -27.56 -2.89 -28.70
N SER A 298 -26.51 -2.10 -28.67
CA SER A 298 -25.48 -2.03 -27.65
C SER A 298 -26.06 -1.78 -26.25
N SER A 299 -26.73 -2.75 -25.63
CA SER A 299 -27.11 -2.69 -24.21
C SER A 299 -26.06 -3.41 -23.37
N ASP A 300 -25.42 -2.68 -22.46
CA ASP A 300 -24.52 -3.22 -21.43
C ASP A 300 -25.22 -4.40 -20.73
N PRO A 301 -24.69 -5.64 -20.77
CA PRO A 301 -25.41 -6.83 -20.32
C PRO A 301 -25.42 -6.99 -18.79
N TYR A 302 -25.08 -5.95 -18.04
CA TYR A 302 -25.04 -5.96 -16.59
C TYR A 302 -25.98 -4.90 -16.02
N ASN A 303 -26.64 -5.21 -14.90
CA ASN A 303 -27.42 -4.24 -14.14
C ASN A 303 -26.53 -3.58 -13.08
N TRP A 304 -25.75 -2.58 -13.48
CA TRP A 304 -24.79 -1.92 -12.60
C TRP A 304 -25.46 -1.08 -11.49
N GLU A 305 -25.03 -1.30 -10.26
CA GLU A 305 -25.37 -0.48 -9.09
C GLU A 305 -24.13 0.26 -8.57
N ASP A 306 -24.21 1.58 -8.42
CA ASP A 306 -23.14 2.40 -7.85
C ASP A 306 -23.01 2.14 -6.34
N VAL A 307 -21.84 1.65 -5.89
CA VAL A 307 -21.59 1.38 -4.46
C VAL A 307 -20.67 2.41 -3.82
N LEU A 308 -19.82 3.07 -4.62
CA LEU A 308 -18.87 4.06 -4.14
C LEU A 308 -18.56 5.06 -5.26
N THR A 309 -18.53 6.35 -4.91
CA THR A 309 -17.99 7.41 -5.76
C THR A 309 -16.85 8.10 -5.03
N VAL A 310 -15.68 8.17 -5.67
CA VAL A 310 -14.48 8.83 -5.14
C VAL A 310 -14.13 10.00 -6.05
N THR A 311 -13.89 11.17 -5.49
CA THR A 311 -13.60 12.41 -6.24
C THR A 311 -12.23 13.02 -5.99
N ASP A 312 -11.46 12.42 -5.07
CA ASP A 312 -10.26 12.99 -4.46
C ASP A 312 -9.10 11.99 -4.37
N VAL A 313 -8.99 11.08 -5.36
CA VAL A 313 -7.81 10.21 -5.47
C VAL A 313 -6.57 11.09 -5.63
N ALA A 314 -5.55 10.92 -4.79
CA ALA A 314 -4.34 11.74 -4.82
C ALA A 314 -3.50 11.44 -6.07
N ALA A 315 -2.92 12.50 -6.64
CA ALA A 315 -1.98 12.45 -7.76
C ALA A 315 -0.53 12.37 -7.29
N ALA A 316 0.40 12.20 -8.23
CA ALA A 316 1.85 12.24 -8.04
C ALA A 316 2.32 11.25 -6.96
N THR A 317 1.62 10.13 -6.87
CA THR A 317 1.91 9.06 -5.91
C THR A 317 1.66 7.71 -6.56
N CYS A 318 2.57 6.78 -6.29
CA CYS A 318 2.42 5.38 -6.68
C CYS A 318 2.23 4.49 -5.44
N ASP A 319 1.88 5.10 -4.30
CA ASP A 319 1.41 4.40 -3.11
C ASP A 319 -0.05 3.99 -3.32
N THR A 320 -0.42 2.81 -2.82
CA THR A 320 -1.81 2.34 -2.83
C THR A 320 -2.69 3.25 -1.97
N GLN A 321 -3.81 3.69 -2.54
CA GLN A 321 -4.82 4.50 -1.85
C GLN A 321 -6.08 3.65 -1.68
N VAL A 322 -6.52 3.48 -0.42
CA VAL A 322 -7.65 2.60 -0.07
C VAL A 322 -8.88 3.44 0.25
N PHE A 323 -9.98 3.15 -0.44
CA PHE A 323 -11.27 3.82 -0.32
C PHE A 323 -12.32 2.81 0.14
N GLY A 324 -13.16 3.18 1.10
CA GLY A 324 -14.19 2.31 1.67
C GLY A 324 -15.42 3.09 2.07
N GLY A 325 -16.20 2.56 3.02
CA GLY A 325 -17.47 3.16 3.46
C GLY A 325 -18.69 2.60 2.75
N PHE A 326 -18.53 1.48 2.03
CA PHE A 326 -19.62 0.71 1.45
C PHE A 326 -19.58 -0.73 1.97
N SER A 327 -20.68 -1.46 1.78
CA SER A 327 -20.75 -2.90 1.93
C SER A 327 -21.74 -3.41 0.90
N ALA A 328 -21.24 -4.16 -0.08
CA ALA A 328 -22.06 -4.64 -1.18
C ALA A 328 -21.63 -6.04 -1.61
N THR A 329 -22.61 -6.82 -2.06
CA THR A 329 -22.41 -8.16 -2.58
C THR A 329 -22.51 -8.15 -4.09
N GLY A 330 -21.64 -8.89 -4.77
CA GLY A 330 -21.76 -9.11 -6.20
C GLY A 330 -20.69 -10.00 -6.77
N ARG A 331 -20.97 -10.57 -7.93
CA ARG A 331 -20.03 -11.38 -8.72
C ARG A 331 -19.24 -10.52 -9.68
N PHE A 332 -19.93 -9.58 -10.33
CA PHE A 332 -19.35 -8.67 -11.30
C PHE A 332 -19.12 -7.31 -10.68
N TRP A 333 -17.96 -6.73 -10.94
CA TRP A 333 -17.57 -5.43 -10.41
C TRP A 333 -17.03 -4.56 -11.53
N LYS A 334 -17.29 -3.25 -11.48
CA LYS A 334 -16.80 -2.30 -12.49
C LYS A 334 -16.14 -1.12 -11.83
N LEU A 335 -14.87 -0.91 -12.17
CA LEU A 335 -14.15 0.33 -11.89
C LEU A 335 -14.36 1.27 -13.07
N ASN A 336 -15.26 2.24 -12.92
CA ASN A 336 -15.57 3.24 -13.93
C ASN A 336 -14.81 4.55 -13.64
N ILE A 337 -13.74 4.81 -14.38
CA ILE A 337 -12.88 5.98 -14.19
C ILE A 337 -13.46 7.15 -14.98
N THR A 338 -13.94 8.15 -14.25
CA THR A 338 -14.62 9.30 -14.87
C THR A 338 -13.66 10.45 -15.15
N ARG A 339 -12.59 10.60 -14.35
CA ARG A 339 -11.57 11.63 -14.51
C ARG A 339 -10.16 11.19 -14.10
N THR A 340 -9.19 11.74 -14.81
CA THR A 340 -7.78 11.80 -14.44
C THR A 340 -7.41 13.21 -13.97
N HIS A 341 -6.25 13.36 -13.35
CA HIS A 341 -5.70 14.65 -12.97
C HIS A 341 -5.25 15.47 -14.19
N GLY A 342 -5.17 16.78 -14.01
CA GLY A 342 -4.79 17.73 -15.06
C GLY A 342 -5.96 18.21 -15.93
N THR A 343 -5.66 19.14 -16.82
CA THR A 343 -6.66 19.85 -17.65
C THR A 343 -6.97 19.15 -18.97
N SER A 344 -6.06 18.29 -19.44
CA SER A 344 -6.11 17.69 -20.78
C SER A 344 -6.84 16.34 -20.86
N ARG A 345 -7.44 15.86 -19.76
CA ARG A 345 -8.25 14.62 -19.74
C ARG A 345 -7.55 13.42 -20.41
N TRP A 346 -6.27 13.22 -20.08
CA TRP A 346 -5.49 12.08 -20.59
C TRP A 346 -6.03 10.76 -20.06
N GLN A 347 -5.79 9.67 -20.80
CA GLN A 347 -6.14 8.32 -20.38
C GLN A 347 -5.48 7.94 -19.05
N PRO A 348 -6.12 7.11 -18.22
CA PRO A 348 -5.55 6.67 -16.96
C PRO A 348 -4.40 5.69 -17.16
N TRP A 349 -3.37 5.78 -16.32
CA TRP A 349 -2.35 4.74 -16.17
C TRP A 349 -2.43 4.14 -14.77
N LEU A 350 -2.95 2.92 -14.70
CA LEU A 350 -3.25 2.25 -13.43
C LEU A 350 -2.30 1.07 -13.24
N ARG A 351 -1.61 1.00 -12.10
CA ARG A 351 -0.68 -0.10 -11.78
C ARG A 351 -1.39 -1.27 -11.14
N GLU A 352 -2.18 -1.02 -10.11
CA GLU A 352 -2.79 -2.08 -9.31
C GLU A 352 -4.16 -1.70 -8.80
N VAL A 353 -5.01 -2.71 -8.63
CA VAL A 353 -6.27 -2.66 -7.89
C VAL A 353 -6.23 -3.72 -6.80
N ASN A 354 -6.71 -3.38 -5.60
CA ASN A 354 -6.87 -4.31 -4.49
C ASN A 354 -8.33 -4.33 -4.05
N PHE A 355 -8.89 -5.50 -3.83
CA PHE A 355 -10.26 -5.64 -3.31
C PHE A 355 -10.21 -6.09 -1.86
N PHE A 356 -11.11 -5.58 -1.02
CA PHE A 356 -11.14 -5.91 0.41
C PHE A 356 -12.52 -6.41 0.78
N GLY A 357 -12.57 -7.57 1.41
CA GLY A 357 -13.83 -8.25 1.70
C GLY A 357 -13.62 -9.75 1.86
N GLU A 358 -14.68 -10.50 1.65
CA GLU A 358 -14.68 -11.95 1.75
C GLU A 358 -15.64 -12.57 0.74
N ARG A 359 -15.44 -13.84 0.43
CA ARG A 359 -16.35 -14.60 -0.42
C ARG A 359 -17.72 -14.63 0.25
N ALA A 360 -18.79 -14.33 -0.49
CA ALA A 360 -20.12 -14.46 0.05
C ALA A 360 -20.39 -15.95 0.35
N GLY A 361 -20.98 -16.24 1.52
CA GLY A 361 -21.44 -17.58 1.84
C GLY A 361 -22.47 -18.07 0.82
N PRO A 362 -22.74 -19.39 0.75
CA PRO A 362 -23.87 -19.88 -0.02
C PRO A 362 -25.12 -19.11 0.44
N ALA A 363 -25.92 -18.62 -0.51
CA ALA A 363 -27.21 -18.05 -0.19
C ALA A 363 -27.95 -19.07 0.69
N ALA A 364 -28.33 -18.68 1.91
CA ALA A 364 -29.11 -19.55 2.75
C ALA A 364 -30.38 -19.91 1.97
N GLU A 365 -30.46 -21.13 1.45
CA GLU A 365 -31.70 -21.65 0.90
C GLU A 365 -32.71 -21.52 2.02
N SER A 366 -33.69 -20.63 1.83
CA SER A 366 -34.84 -20.56 2.70
C SER A 366 -35.51 -21.92 2.61
N LEU A 367 -35.29 -22.77 3.61
CA LEU A 367 -36.00 -24.03 3.75
C LEU A 367 -37.49 -23.74 3.57
N PRO A 368 -38.18 -24.38 2.61
CA PRO A 368 -39.62 -24.22 2.48
C PRO A 368 -40.26 -24.64 3.80
N LYS A 369 -41.04 -23.72 4.38
CA LYS A 369 -41.82 -23.94 5.60
C LYS A 369 -42.96 -24.91 5.38
#